data_AF-A0A1H6VIE9-F1
#
_entry.id   AF-A0A1H6VIE9-F1
#
_cell.length_a   1.000
_cell.length_b   1.000
_cell.length_c   1.000
_cell.angle_alpha   90.00
_cell.angle_beta   90.00
_cell.angle_gamma   90.00
#
_symmetry.space_group_name_H-M   'P 1'
#
loop_
_entity.id
_entity.type
_entity.pdbx_description
1 polymer ?
#
loop_
_entity_poly.entity_id
_entity_poly.type
_entity_poly.pdbx_seq_one_letter_code
_entity_poly.pdbx_strand_id
1 'polypeptide(L)'
;MTQNQASEQPQVLQPLTTPEEVDQFLRDYPLAAVFKAGTCHKTMQGFGVLETFLQKHELPVGYIRVVDWRPASNHVAEMTGLVHHSPQLILFKDGQAQYEVNNWDITPEALGPVFAAQVPPRSGAGGVATDDNVEPYRRLMRAYLDGGLSEWAFQDQYVTLFRDDASLRSQREFDLLSRLFGDPDAYHGGLHQLGAPQERGDLRARVQALLNELGS
;
A
#
# COMPACT_ATOMS: atom_id res chain seq x y z
N MET A 1 24.88 -33.41 -2.50
CA MET A 1 23.53 -33.09 -1.99
C MET A 1 23.48 -31.58 -1.87
N THR A 2 23.01 -30.92 -2.93
CA THR A 2 22.97 -29.46 -3.00
C THR A 2 21.76 -28.98 -2.20
N GLN A 3 22.00 -28.21 -1.14
CA GLN A 3 20.95 -27.60 -0.33
C GLN A 3 20.21 -26.57 -1.20
N ASN A 4 18.95 -26.86 -1.53
CA ASN A 4 18.02 -25.85 -2.02
C ASN A 4 17.68 -24.95 -0.83
N GLN A 5 18.38 -23.82 -0.70
CA GLN A 5 17.86 -22.71 0.06
C GLN A 5 16.72 -22.10 -0.76
N ALA A 6 15.48 -22.44 -0.40
CA ALA A 6 14.33 -21.67 -0.85
C ALA A 6 14.50 -20.27 -0.26
N SER A 7 15.00 -19.34 -1.07
CA SER A 7 15.07 -17.93 -0.70
C SER A 7 13.65 -17.41 -0.58
N GLU A 8 13.18 -17.25 0.66
CA GLU A 8 11.97 -16.51 1.01
C GLU A 8 12.18 -15.03 0.63
N GLN A 9 12.04 -14.69 -0.65
CA GLN A 9 12.13 -13.31 -1.07
C GLN A 9 10.81 -12.59 -0.76
N PRO A 10 10.84 -11.51 0.03
CA PRO A 10 9.65 -10.74 0.34
C PRO A 10 9.07 -10.12 -0.93
N GLN A 11 7.75 -9.91 -0.93
CA GLN A 11 7.07 -9.16 -1.98
C GLN A 11 7.72 -7.78 -2.14
N VAL A 12 8.24 -7.47 -3.33
CA VAL A 12 8.79 -6.15 -3.61
C VAL A 12 7.63 -5.17 -3.83
N LEU A 13 7.52 -4.18 -2.95
CA LEU A 13 6.68 -3.00 -3.09
C LEU A 13 7.58 -1.76 -3.00
N GLN A 14 7.69 -1.01 -4.09
CA GLN A 14 8.62 0.11 -4.17
C GLN A 14 7.91 1.42 -4.57
N PRO A 15 8.06 2.52 -3.81
CA PRO A 15 7.61 3.83 -4.27
C PRO A 15 8.43 4.30 -5.47
N LEU A 16 7.75 4.78 -6.51
CA LEU A 16 8.35 5.38 -7.69
C LEU A 16 7.97 6.86 -7.74
N THR A 17 8.86 7.71 -7.26
CA THR A 17 8.62 9.14 -7.02
C THR A 17 9.08 10.02 -8.20
N THR A 18 10.03 9.50 -8.98
CA THR A 18 10.63 10.18 -10.14
C THR A 18 10.56 9.33 -11.42
N PRO A 19 10.61 9.94 -12.62
CA PRO A 19 10.74 9.21 -13.89
C PRO A 19 11.93 8.24 -13.91
N GLU A 20 13.07 8.64 -13.36
CA GLU A 20 14.29 7.83 -13.34
C GLU A 20 14.12 6.55 -12.51
N GLU A 21 13.39 6.63 -11.40
CA GLU A 21 13.04 5.46 -10.58
C GLU A 21 12.10 4.50 -11.32
N VAL A 22 11.16 5.00 -12.12
CA VAL A 22 10.31 4.16 -12.99
C VAL A 22 11.18 3.39 -13.97
N ASP A 23 12.07 4.07 -14.67
CA ASP A 23 12.94 3.44 -15.65
C ASP A 23 13.89 2.43 -14.99
N GLN A 24 14.42 2.76 -13.81
CA GLN A 24 15.30 1.86 -13.06
C GLN A 24 14.54 0.61 -12.61
N PHE A 25 13.36 0.78 -12.04
CA PHE A 25 12.52 -0.31 -11.58
C PHE A 25 12.16 -1.29 -12.71
N LEU A 26 11.76 -0.77 -13.88
CA LEU A 26 11.41 -1.61 -15.03
C LEU A 26 12.62 -2.29 -15.70
N ARG A 27 13.83 -1.75 -15.50
CA ARG A 27 15.08 -2.42 -15.91
C ARG A 27 15.47 -3.53 -14.94
N ASP A 28 15.37 -3.28 -13.64
CA ASP A 28 15.77 -4.23 -12.60
C ASP A 28 14.81 -5.42 -12.50
N TYR A 29 13.53 -5.19 -12.83
CA TYR A 29 12.48 -6.20 -12.79
C TYR A 29 11.84 -6.37 -14.18
N PRO A 30 12.36 -7.32 -15.01
CA PRO A 30 11.84 -7.57 -16.35
C PRO A 30 10.37 -7.98 -16.37
N LEU A 31 9.86 -8.61 -15.31
CA LEU A 31 8.44 -8.84 -15.10
C LEU A 31 8.02 -8.09 -13.84
N ALA A 32 7.23 -7.03 -13.99
CA ALA A 32 6.82 -6.18 -12.89
C ALA A 32 5.49 -5.52 -13.19
N ALA A 33 4.85 -4.95 -12.18
CA ALA A 33 3.70 -4.08 -12.38
C ALA A 33 3.94 -2.68 -11.81
N VAL A 34 3.30 -1.69 -12.42
CA VAL A 34 3.20 -0.33 -11.87
C VAL A 34 1.75 -0.07 -11.48
N PHE A 35 1.53 0.29 -10.21
CA PHE A 35 0.23 0.69 -9.69
C PHE A 35 0.20 2.20 -9.44
N LYS A 36 -0.58 2.93 -10.23
CA LYS A 36 -0.83 4.36 -10.05
C LYS A 36 -2.00 4.54 -9.09
N ALA A 37 -1.73 5.01 -7.88
CA ALA A 37 -2.69 5.22 -6.80
C ALA A 37 -3.21 6.66 -6.78
N GLY A 38 -4.52 6.83 -6.80
CA GLY A 38 -5.21 8.08 -6.47
C GLY A 38 -5.60 8.15 -5.00
N THR A 39 -6.21 9.25 -4.56
CA THR A 39 -6.62 9.49 -3.16
C THR A 39 -8.06 9.06 -2.85
N CYS A 40 -8.71 8.29 -3.72
CA CYS A 40 -10.11 7.89 -3.55
C CYS A 40 -10.26 6.43 -3.10
N HIS A 41 -11.41 6.09 -2.49
CA HIS A 41 -11.72 4.73 -2.00
C HIS A 41 -11.54 3.61 -3.04
N LYS A 42 -11.65 3.92 -4.35
CA LYS A 42 -11.40 2.96 -5.42
C LYS A 42 -9.96 2.45 -5.42
N THR A 43 -9.01 3.30 -5.05
CA THR A 43 -7.60 2.93 -4.92
C THR A 43 -7.42 1.83 -3.89
N MET A 44 -8.04 1.98 -2.71
CA MET A 44 -7.95 0.99 -1.64
C MET A 44 -8.56 -0.34 -2.05
N GLN A 45 -9.70 -0.31 -2.74
CA GLN A 45 -10.33 -1.54 -3.25
C GLN A 45 -9.47 -2.23 -4.32
N GLY A 46 -8.98 -1.49 -5.31
CA GLY A 46 -8.15 -2.04 -6.38
C GLY A 46 -6.83 -2.60 -5.86
N PHE A 47 -6.21 -1.93 -4.87
CA PHE A 47 -5.00 -2.43 -4.23
C PHE A 47 -5.28 -3.68 -3.39
N GLY A 48 -6.37 -3.71 -2.63
CA GLY A 48 -6.78 -4.90 -1.87
C GLY A 48 -6.98 -6.12 -2.77
N VAL A 49 -7.59 -5.94 -3.95
CA VAL A 49 -7.68 -7.01 -4.97
C VAL A 49 -6.28 -7.45 -5.40
N LEU A 50 -5.40 -6.52 -5.79
CA LEU A 50 -4.03 -6.82 -6.21
C LEU A 50 -3.26 -7.61 -5.13
N GLU A 51 -3.36 -7.22 -3.87
CA GLU A 51 -2.71 -7.91 -2.76
C GLU A 51 -3.10 -9.38 -2.64
N THR A 52 -4.38 -9.72 -2.87
CA THR A 52 -4.80 -11.14 -2.84
C THR A 52 -4.06 -11.99 -3.86
N PHE A 53 -3.64 -11.38 -4.98
CA PHE A 53 -2.80 -12.04 -5.98
C PHE A 53 -1.33 -12.05 -5.57
N LEU A 54 -0.81 -10.95 -5.03
CA LEU A 54 0.58 -10.86 -4.53
C LEU A 54 0.88 -11.80 -3.35
N GLN A 55 -0.14 -12.31 -2.67
CA GLN A 55 0.02 -13.40 -1.69
C GLN A 55 0.33 -14.76 -2.33
N LYS A 56 -0.13 -14.98 -3.57
CA LYS A 56 -0.05 -16.27 -4.27
C LYS A 56 0.93 -16.26 -5.44
N HIS A 57 1.29 -15.08 -5.92
CA HIS A 57 2.11 -14.84 -7.09
C HIS A 57 3.27 -13.92 -6.74
N GLU A 58 4.39 -14.12 -7.41
CA GLU A 58 5.59 -13.30 -7.25
C GLU A 58 5.67 -12.27 -8.38
N LEU A 59 5.44 -11.00 -8.03
CA LEU A 59 5.46 -9.90 -8.99
C LEU A 59 5.91 -8.61 -8.31
N PRO A 60 7.12 -8.10 -8.56
CA PRO A 60 7.52 -6.78 -8.09
C PRO A 60 6.50 -5.72 -8.51
N VAL A 61 6.05 -4.90 -7.55
CA VAL A 61 5.10 -3.81 -7.80
C VAL A 61 5.73 -2.48 -7.42
N GLY A 62 5.95 -1.65 -8.43
CA GLY A 62 6.26 -0.24 -8.26
C GLY A 62 4.97 0.55 -8.11
N TYR A 63 4.93 1.53 -7.23
CA TYR A 63 3.72 2.31 -7.04
C TYR A 63 3.94 3.81 -7.11
N ILE A 64 2.93 4.52 -7.60
CA ILE A 64 2.98 5.96 -7.82
C ILE A 64 1.78 6.62 -7.16
N ARG A 65 2.01 7.50 -6.18
CA ARG A 65 0.99 8.40 -5.66
C ARG A 65 0.77 9.52 -6.67
N VAL A 66 -0.29 9.45 -7.48
CA VAL A 66 -0.43 10.33 -8.66
C VAL A 66 -0.59 11.81 -8.31
N VAL A 67 -1.07 12.12 -7.09
CA VAL A 67 -1.22 13.50 -6.61
C VAL A 67 0.14 14.12 -6.29
N ASP A 68 1.03 13.32 -5.69
CA ASP A 68 2.31 13.78 -5.17
C ASP A 68 3.45 13.62 -6.20
N TRP A 69 3.39 12.58 -7.03
CA TRP A 69 4.46 12.17 -7.94
C TRP A 69 4.00 12.20 -9.40
N ARG A 70 3.38 13.32 -9.79
CA ARG A 70 2.89 13.55 -11.17
C ARG A 70 3.95 13.31 -12.24
N PRO A 71 5.23 13.73 -12.09
CA PRO A 71 6.25 13.46 -13.10
C PRO A 71 6.44 11.97 -13.37
N ALA A 72 6.53 11.13 -12.34
CA ALA A 72 6.63 9.68 -12.48
C ALA A 72 5.39 9.08 -13.15
N SER A 73 4.19 9.51 -12.74
CA SER A 73 2.92 9.04 -13.32
C SER A 73 2.78 9.40 -14.81
N ASN A 74 3.19 10.62 -15.17
CA ASN A 74 3.16 11.11 -16.55
C ASN A 74 4.17 10.36 -17.41
N HIS A 75 5.38 10.15 -16.91
CA HIS A 75 6.41 9.36 -17.59
C HIS A 75 5.91 7.96 -17.97
N VAL A 76 5.23 7.27 -17.05
CA VAL A 76 4.61 5.97 -17.35
C VAL A 76 3.55 6.08 -18.46
N ALA A 77 2.75 7.15 -18.48
CA ALA A 77 1.75 7.35 -19.53
C ALA A 77 2.41 7.65 -20.90
N GLU A 78 3.47 8.46 -20.91
CA GLU A 78 4.24 8.82 -22.10
C GLU A 78 4.96 7.61 -22.70
N MET A 79 5.65 6.81 -21.87
CA MET A 79 6.42 5.66 -22.35
C MET A 79 5.53 4.51 -22.85
N THR A 80 4.32 4.37 -22.31
CA THR A 80 3.38 3.31 -22.69
C THR A 80 2.38 3.74 -23.76
N GLY A 81 2.17 5.04 -23.93
CA GLY A 81 1.06 5.59 -24.72
C GLY A 81 -0.32 5.38 -24.11
N LEU A 82 -0.41 4.83 -22.89
CA LEU A 82 -1.68 4.57 -22.20
C LEU A 82 -2.23 5.85 -21.56
N VAL A 83 -3.54 6.02 -21.63
CA VAL A 83 -4.24 7.15 -21.00
C VAL A 83 -4.05 7.05 -19.48
N HIS A 84 -3.76 8.19 -18.85
CA HIS A 84 -3.63 8.26 -17.40
C HIS A 84 -4.99 8.01 -16.71
N HIS A 85 -5.00 7.02 -15.80
CA HIS A 85 -6.11 6.75 -14.90
C HIS A 85 -5.61 6.57 -13.46
N SER A 86 -6.51 6.70 -12.47
CA SER A 86 -6.24 6.36 -11.08
C SER A 86 -7.50 5.83 -10.38
N PRO A 87 -7.44 4.65 -9.70
CA PRO A 87 -6.32 3.72 -9.72
C PRO A 87 -6.08 3.12 -11.12
N GLN A 88 -4.84 2.74 -11.42
CA GLN A 88 -4.46 2.06 -12.67
C GLN A 88 -3.33 1.07 -12.38
N LEU A 89 -3.49 -0.18 -12.80
CA LEU A 89 -2.48 -1.22 -12.75
C LEU A 89 -2.01 -1.51 -14.18
N ILE A 90 -0.70 -1.51 -14.38
CA ILE A 90 -0.08 -1.85 -15.66
C ILE A 90 0.94 -2.96 -15.42
N LEU A 91 0.78 -4.08 -16.11
CA LEU A 91 1.77 -5.16 -16.11
C LEU A 91 2.79 -4.91 -17.21
N PHE A 92 4.06 -5.01 -16.87
CA PHE A 92 5.19 -4.86 -17.77
C PHE A 92 5.93 -6.19 -17.93
N LYS A 93 6.39 -6.41 -19.17
CA LYS A 93 7.35 -7.46 -19.50
C LYS A 93 8.43 -6.86 -20.39
N ASP A 94 9.69 -7.00 -19.97
CA ASP A 94 10.88 -6.45 -20.64
C ASP A 94 10.72 -4.96 -20.98
N GLY A 95 10.19 -4.19 -20.02
CA GLY A 95 9.91 -2.75 -20.16
C GLY A 95 8.69 -2.40 -21.02
N GLN A 96 7.99 -3.37 -21.60
CA GLN A 96 6.80 -3.13 -22.43
C GLN A 96 5.50 -3.43 -21.68
N ALA A 97 4.52 -2.54 -21.77
CA ALA A 97 3.20 -2.76 -21.20
C ALA A 97 2.48 -3.93 -21.90
N GLN A 98 2.13 -4.97 -21.14
CA GLN A 98 1.45 -6.17 -21.63
C GLN A 98 -0.05 -6.17 -21.30
N TYR A 99 -0.42 -5.52 -20.21
CA TYR A 99 -1.80 -5.49 -19.72
C TYR A 99 -2.03 -4.22 -18.91
N GLU A 100 -3.23 -3.68 -18.99
CA GLU A 100 -3.67 -2.51 -18.24
C GLU A 100 -5.09 -2.75 -17.73
N VAL A 101 -5.34 -2.34 -16.50
CA VAL A 101 -6.67 -2.28 -15.90
C VAL A 101 -6.74 -1.09 -14.94
N ASN A 102 -7.91 -0.46 -14.81
CA ASN A 102 -8.04 0.77 -14.05
C ASN A 102 -9.40 0.90 -13.36
N ASN A 103 -9.53 1.88 -12.48
CA ASN A 103 -10.77 2.24 -11.79
C ASN A 103 -11.47 1.01 -11.14
N TRP A 104 -12.70 0.74 -11.56
CA TRP A 104 -13.55 -0.35 -11.05
C TRP A 104 -13.25 -1.69 -11.70
N ASP A 105 -12.49 -1.70 -12.79
CA ASP A 105 -12.18 -2.92 -13.54
C ASP A 105 -11.06 -3.72 -12.88
N ILE A 106 -10.40 -3.17 -11.85
CA ILE A 106 -9.42 -3.88 -11.03
C ILE A 106 -10.14 -4.89 -10.13
N THR A 107 -10.56 -6.01 -10.72
CA THR A 107 -11.32 -7.09 -10.06
C THR A 107 -10.58 -8.43 -10.14
N PRO A 108 -10.93 -9.41 -9.28
CA PRO A 108 -10.35 -10.75 -9.37
C PRO A 108 -10.56 -11.44 -10.72
N GLU A 109 -11.68 -11.17 -11.39
CA GLU A 109 -12.01 -11.73 -12.70
C GLU A 109 -11.12 -11.15 -13.79
N ALA A 110 -10.75 -9.88 -13.69
CA ALA A 110 -9.85 -9.21 -14.63
C ALA A 110 -8.39 -9.66 -14.41
N LEU A 111 -7.93 -9.72 -13.16
CA LEU A 111 -6.55 -10.08 -12.84
C LEU A 111 -6.26 -11.58 -12.92
N GLY A 112 -7.24 -12.44 -12.58
CA GLY A 112 -7.05 -13.89 -12.46
C GLY A 112 -6.43 -14.55 -13.69
N PRO A 113 -7.00 -14.37 -14.90
CA PRO A 113 -6.44 -14.95 -16.12
C PRO A 113 -5.03 -14.43 -16.43
N VAL A 114 -4.76 -13.15 -16.18
CA VAL A 114 -3.47 -12.51 -16.46
C VAL A 114 -2.40 -13.04 -15.52
N PHE A 115 -2.69 -13.09 -14.22
CA PHE A 115 -1.75 -13.62 -13.21
C PHE A 115 -1.47 -15.10 -13.43
N ALA A 116 -2.48 -15.91 -13.73
CA ALA A 116 -2.29 -17.33 -14.02
C ALA A 116 -1.44 -17.58 -15.28
N ALA A 117 -1.55 -16.72 -16.29
CA ALA A 117 -0.83 -16.88 -17.56
C ALA A 117 0.58 -16.28 -17.55
N GLN A 118 0.80 -15.17 -16.83
CA GLN A 118 2.00 -14.35 -16.99
C GLN A 118 2.84 -14.23 -15.72
N VAL A 119 2.28 -14.50 -14.53
CA VAL A 119 2.94 -14.21 -13.25
C VAL A 119 3.22 -15.52 -12.50
N PRO A 120 4.50 -15.82 -12.18
CA PRO A 120 4.85 -17.07 -11.52
C PRO A 120 4.17 -17.18 -10.14
N PRO A 121 3.74 -18.39 -9.73
CA PRO A 121 3.24 -18.61 -8.39
C PRO A 121 4.37 -18.44 -7.37
N ARG A 122 4.05 -17.86 -6.21
CA ARG A 122 5.01 -17.68 -5.12
C ARG A 122 5.37 -19.05 -4.54
N SER A 123 6.67 -19.30 -4.39
CA SER A 123 7.21 -20.49 -3.72
C SER A 123 7.38 -20.22 -2.22
N GLY A 124 6.29 -20.10 -1.47
CA GLY A 124 6.33 -19.91 0.00
C GLY A 124 5.22 -19.02 0.56
N ALA A 125 4.86 -19.22 1.83
CA ALA A 125 3.88 -18.40 2.56
C ALA A 125 4.53 -17.11 3.11
N GLY A 126 5.09 -16.28 2.23
CA GLY A 126 5.74 -15.02 2.60
C GLY A 126 4.76 -13.87 2.68
N GLY A 127 4.69 -13.21 3.84
CA GLY A 127 3.97 -11.94 4.00
C GLY A 127 4.58 -10.83 3.15
N VAL A 128 3.75 -9.89 2.71
CA VAL A 128 4.21 -8.67 2.05
C VAL A 128 5.03 -7.87 3.06
N ALA A 129 6.33 -7.66 2.81
CA ALA A 129 7.17 -6.87 3.71
C ALA A 129 6.94 -5.39 3.42
N THR A 130 6.39 -4.69 4.41
CA THR A 130 5.95 -3.28 4.32
C THR A 130 6.70 -2.38 5.32
N ASP A 131 7.88 -2.83 5.77
CA ASP A 131 8.51 -2.39 7.01
C ASP A 131 8.84 -0.88 7.06
N ASP A 132 8.94 -0.21 5.90
CA ASP A 132 9.21 1.22 5.80
C ASP A 132 7.96 2.12 5.88
N ASN A 133 6.76 1.61 5.55
CA ASN A 133 5.55 2.45 5.46
C ASN A 133 4.89 2.73 6.83
N VAL A 134 5.15 1.91 7.86
CA VAL A 134 4.50 2.04 9.18
C VAL A 134 5.33 2.77 10.24
N GLU A 135 6.62 3.02 9.99
CA GLU A 135 7.51 3.67 10.95
C GLU A 135 7.04 5.07 11.39
N PRO A 136 6.45 5.93 10.52
CA PRO A 136 5.85 7.18 10.96
C PRO A 136 4.80 7.01 12.07
N TYR A 137 3.97 5.98 12.00
CA TYR A 137 3.00 5.66 13.04
C TYR A 137 3.66 5.13 14.31
N ARG A 138 4.67 4.25 14.18
CA ARG A 138 5.43 3.74 15.34
C ARG A 138 6.05 4.88 16.14
N ARG A 139 6.62 5.88 15.48
CA ARG A 139 7.17 7.09 16.14
C ARG A 139 6.11 7.88 16.89
N LEU A 140 4.95 8.12 16.28
CA LEU A 140 3.84 8.82 16.94
C LEU A 140 3.33 8.07 18.17
N MET A 141 3.16 6.74 18.05
CA MET A 141 2.69 5.89 19.14
C MET A 141 3.67 5.88 20.33
N ARG A 142 4.98 5.74 20.07
CA ARG A 142 6.01 5.83 21.11
C ARG A 142 5.99 7.19 21.80
N ALA A 143 5.93 8.28 21.04
CA ALA A 143 5.89 9.63 21.59
C ALA A 143 4.67 9.88 22.51
N TYR A 144 3.51 9.30 22.20
CA TYR A 144 2.33 9.34 23.08
C TYR A 144 2.49 8.48 24.35
N LEU A 145 3.01 7.25 24.21
CA LEU A 145 3.23 6.35 25.34
C LEU A 145 4.25 6.92 26.33
N ASP A 146 5.32 7.54 25.83
CA ASP A 146 6.36 8.20 26.63
C ASP A 146 5.88 9.52 27.27
N GLY A 147 4.67 9.98 26.94
CA GLY A 147 4.10 11.23 27.46
C GLY A 147 4.61 12.50 26.77
N GLY A 148 5.33 12.37 25.66
CA GLY A 148 5.78 13.49 24.82
C GLY A 148 4.67 14.12 23.96
N LEU A 149 3.54 13.42 23.79
CA LEU A 149 2.33 13.93 23.15
C LEU A 149 1.13 13.84 24.08
N SER A 150 0.28 14.87 24.07
CA SER A 150 -1.05 14.78 24.68
C SER A 150 -1.95 13.86 23.86
N GLU A 151 -2.99 13.30 24.47
CA GLU A 151 -3.98 12.46 23.78
C GLU A 151 -4.59 13.17 22.56
N TRP A 152 -4.97 14.44 22.70
CA TRP A 152 -5.52 15.23 21.61
C TRP A 152 -4.51 15.42 20.47
N ALA A 153 -3.26 15.78 20.79
CA ALA A 153 -2.22 15.99 19.79
C ALA A 153 -1.85 14.69 19.07
N PHE A 154 -1.82 13.57 19.78
CA PHE A 154 -1.63 12.25 19.20
C PHE A 154 -2.76 11.88 18.24
N GLN A 155 -4.02 12.04 18.65
CA GLN A 155 -5.16 11.72 17.80
C GLN A 155 -5.19 12.58 16.54
N ASP A 156 -4.97 13.89 16.66
CA ASP A 156 -4.94 14.82 15.53
C ASP A 156 -3.83 14.47 14.52
N GLN A 157 -2.61 14.25 15.01
CA GLN A 157 -1.48 13.90 14.16
C GLN A 157 -1.61 12.51 13.55
N TYR A 158 -2.12 11.53 14.30
CA TYR A 158 -2.35 10.16 13.80
C TYR A 158 -3.41 10.16 12.70
N VAL A 159 -4.55 10.82 12.91
CA VAL A 159 -5.64 10.87 11.92
C VAL A 159 -5.21 11.65 10.67
N THR A 160 -4.49 12.75 10.85
CA THR A 160 -3.93 13.52 9.73
C THR A 160 -2.92 12.68 8.95
N LEU A 161 -1.97 12.04 9.63
CA LEU A 161 -1.02 11.13 9.00
C LEU A 161 -1.76 10.03 8.25
N PHE A 162 -2.75 9.39 8.87
CA PHE A 162 -3.52 8.32 8.26
C PHE A 162 -4.27 8.74 7.00
N ARG A 163 -4.85 9.95 6.99
CA ARG A 163 -5.53 10.52 5.82
C ARG A 163 -4.55 10.85 4.70
N ASP A 164 -3.44 11.50 5.05
CA ASP A 164 -2.42 11.92 4.09
C ASP A 164 -1.60 10.73 3.56
N ASP A 165 -1.60 9.62 4.29
CA ASP A 165 -0.97 8.35 3.99
C ASP A 165 -1.94 7.30 3.42
N ALA A 166 -3.16 7.70 2.99
CA ALA A 166 -4.17 6.83 2.37
C ALA A 166 -3.76 6.26 1.00
N SER A 167 -2.46 6.20 0.72
CA SER A 167 -1.92 6.22 -0.62
C SER A 167 -1.15 4.98 -1.02
N LEU A 168 -1.03 3.96 -0.15
CA LEU A 168 -0.81 2.52 -0.45
C LEU A 168 -0.25 1.78 0.78
N ARG A 169 -1.14 1.15 1.52
CA ARG A 169 -0.85 0.27 2.66
C ARG A 169 -1.58 -1.04 2.44
N SER A 170 -1.01 -2.15 2.90
CA SER A 170 -1.68 -3.45 2.79
C SER A 170 -3.06 -3.39 3.46
N GLN A 171 -4.03 -4.16 2.98
CA GLN A 171 -5.34 -4.24 3.62
C GLN A 171 -5.21 -4.65 5.10
N ARG A 172 -4.22 -5.50 5.40
CA ARG A 172 -3.87 -5.87 6.78
C ARG A 172 -3.41 -4.66 7.61
N GLU A 173 -2.50 -3.85 7.09
CA GLU A 173 -2.08 -2.61 7.76
C GLU A 173 -3.22 -1.59 7.82
N PHE A 174 -4.08 -1.58 6.81
CA PHE A 174 -5.27 -0.76 6.81
C PHE A 174 -6.15 -1.08 8.01
N ASP A 175 -6.50 -2.34 8.14
CA ASP A 175 -7.30 -2.87 9.24
C ASP A 175 -6.61 -2.70 10.59
N LEU A 176 -5.30 -2.92 10.67
CA LEU A 176 -4.55 -2.75 11.92
C LEU A 176 -4.56 -1.30 12.40
N LEU A 177 -4.16 -0.35 11.55
CA LEU A 177 -4.09 1.05 11.92
C LEU A 177 -5.49 1.66 12.13
N SER A 178 -6.51 1.19 11.39
CA SER A 178 -7.89 1.69 11.51
C SER A 178 -8.55 1.26 12.82
N ARG A 179 -8.06 0.22 13.52
CA ARG A 179 -8.58 -0.17 14.84
C ARG A 179 -8.45 0.93 15.90
N LEU A 180 -7.46 1.81 15.77
CA LEU A 180 -7.18 2.79 16.81
C LEU A 180 -8.24 3.90 16.84
N PHE A 181 -8.59 4.41 15.66
CA PHE A 181 -9.51 5.55 15.52
C PHE A 181 -10.68 5.34 14.56
N GLY A 182 -10.68 4.29 13.74
CA GLY A 182 -11.64 4.03 12.67
C GLY A 182 -11.07 4.39 11.31
N ASP A 183 -11.88 4.19 10.26
CA ASP A 183 -11.60 4.70 8.90
C ASP A 183 -11.90 6.21 8.86
N PRO A 184 -10.89 7.08 8.64
CA PRO A 184 -11.09 8.52 8.60
C PRO A 184 -11.70 9.03 7.29
N ASP A 185 -11.80 8.21 6.24
CA ASP A 185 -12.47 8.53 4.97
C ASP A 185 -13.94 8.10 4.96
N ALA A 186 -14.33 7.15 5.82
CA ALA A 186 -15.74 6.81 6.05
C ALA A 186 -16.55 7.99 6.65
N TYR A 187 -15.87 9.05 7.13
CA TYR A 187 -16.48 10.20 7.78
C TYR A 187 -16.01 11.53 7.16
N HIS A 188 -16.80 12.06 6.22
CA HIS A 188 -16.64 13.41 5.62
C HIS A 188 -16.87 14.58 6.62
N GLY A 189 -16.79 14.35 7.93
CA GLY A 189 -17.24 15.27 8.98
C GLY A 189 -16.17 15.73 9.98
N GLY A 190 -14.90 15.85 9.58
CA GLY A 190 -13.82 16.32 10.48
C GLY A 190 -13.63 15.48 11.76
N LEU A 191 -12.68 15.87 12.61
CA LEU A 191 -12.35 15.17 13.88
C LEU A 191 -13.50 15.14 14.90
N HIS A 192 -14.62 15.83 14.64
CA HIS A 192 -15.74 16.00 15.57
C HIS A 192 -16.73 14.82 15.64
N GLN A 193 -16.54 13.76 14.84
CA GLN A 193 -17.43 12.59 14.85
C GLN A 193 -16.70 11.23 14.81
N LEU A 194 -15.43 11.18 15.21
CA LEU A 194 -14.90 9.93 15.76
C LEU A 194 -15.69 9.70 17.05
N GLY A 195 -16.55 8.68 17.09
CA GLY A 195 -17.48 8.42 18.20
C GLY A 195 -16.86 8.63 19.59
N ALA A 196 -17.70 9.06 20.55
CA ALA A 196 -17.28 9.63 21.83
C ALA A 196 -16.07 8.89 22.46
N PRO A 197 -14.99 9.59 22.82
CA PRO A 197 -13.75 8.99 23.36
C PRO A 197 -13.98 8.01 24.52
N GLN A 198 -15.06 8.23 25.29
CA GLN A 198 -15.40 7.44 26.47
C GLN A 198 -15.83 5.99 26.17
N GLU A 199 -16.26 5.64 24.95
CA GLU A 199 -16.76 4.27 24.65
C GLU A 199 -15.65 3.30 24.20
N ARG A 200 -14.43 3.78 23.94
CA ARG A 200 -13.33 2.98 23.34
C ARG A 200 -12.34 2.41 24.36
N GLY A 201 -12.56 2.62 25.66
CA GLY A 201 -11.65 2.17 26.72
C GLY A 201 -10.29 2.90 26.70
N ASP A 202 -9.32 2.38 27.46
CA ASP A 202 -8.00 3.00 27.65
C ASP A 202 -7.22 3.11 26.32
N LEU A 203 -7.01 4.35 25.85
CA LEU A 203 -6.27 4.62 24.61
C LEU A 203 -4.81 4.19 24.73
N ARG A 204 -4.15 4.36 25.88
CA ARG A 204 -2.75 3.93 26.04
C ARG A 204 -2.61 2.43 25.89
N ALA A 205 -3.51 1.65 26.49
CA ALA A 205 -3.51 0.20 26.36
C ALA A 205 -3.69 -0.25 24.90
N ARG A 206 -4.59 0.40 24.15
CA ARG A 206 -4.82 0.11 22.72
C ARG A 206 -3.64 0.51 21.83
N VAL A 207 -3.02 1.67 22.09
CA VAL A 207 -1.80 2.10 21.39
C VAL A 207 -0.67 1.11 21.63
N GLN A 208 -0.48 0.66 22.87
CA GLN A 208 0.55 -0.32 23.20
C GLN A 208 0.32 -1.67 22.50
N ALA A 209 -0.93 -2.16 22.46
CA ALA A 209 -1.28 -3.38 21.75
C ALA A 209 -1.00 -3.29 20.25
N LEU A 210 -1.42 -2.19 19.62
CA LEU A 210 -1.16 -1.94 18.20
C LEU A 210 0.34 -1.82 17.89
N LEU A 211 1.10 -1.12 18.73
CA LEU A 211 2.56 -0.99 18.56
C LEU A 211 3.27 -2.35 18.63
N ASN A 212 2.79 -3.26 19.49
CA ASN A 212 3.32 -4.63 19.56
C ASN A 212 3.00 -5.43 18.29
N GLU A 213 1.77 -5.33 17.76
CA GLU A 213 1.35 -6.00 16.52
C GLU A 213 2.07 -5.48 15.26
N LEU A 214 2.53 -4.22 15.27
CA LEU A 214 3.28 -3.59 14.18
C LEU A 214 4.81 -3.81 14.26
N GLY A 215 5.30 -4.42 15.35
CA GLY A 215 6.71 -4.69 15.61
C GLY A 215 7.09 -6.18 15.57
N SER A 216 6.14 -7.04 15.20
CA SER A 216 6.28 -8.51 15.08
C SER A 216 5.97 -8.97 13.67
#